data_AF-A0A5C8RRU8-F1
#
_entry.id   AF-A0A5C8RRU8-F1
#
_cell.length_a   1.000
_cell.length_b   1.000
_cell.length_c   1.000
_cell.angle_alpha   90.00
_cell.angle_beta   90.00
_cell.angle_gamma   90.00
#
_symmetry.space_group_name_H-M   'P 1'
#
loop_
_entity.id
_entity.type
_entity.pdbx_description
1 polymer ?
#
loop_
_entity_poly.entity_id
_entity_poly.type
_entity_poly.pdbx_seq_one_letter_code
_entity_poly.pdbx_strand_id
1 'polypeptide(L)'
;MFVPDALDSAVAREYYAILGRTPDATGLQGFEAQVKQAAASGGANGTFQALGNVANAMLNSSEYATTHAGQTTAGFVDSLYVGALGRHADAGGAAFFADQLAHGISKAAVVLEISQSAEAQVHLVGQIENGFHLIG
;
A
#
# COMPACT_ATOMS: atom_id res chain seq x y z
N MET A 1 19.84 -6.17 14.29
CA MET A 1 19.06 -5.32 13.38
C MET A 1 18.29 -6.26 12.47
N PHE A 2 17.00 -6.43 12.71
CA PHE A 2 16.13 -7.16 11.79
C PHE A 2 15.85 -6.20 10.64
N VAL A 3 16.48 -6.44 9.48
CA VAL A 3 16.11 -5.74 8.25
C VAL A 3 14.98 -6.58 7.67
N PRO A 4 13.72 -6.12 7.72
CA PRO A 4 12.64 -6.83 7.04
C PRO A 4 13.01 -7.01 5.56
N ASP A 5 12.65 -8.15 4.98
CA ASP A 5 12.91 -8.38 3.56
C ASP A 5 12.25 -7.26 2.74
N ALA A 6 12.79 -6.96 1.55
CA ALA A 6 12.24 -5.92 0.69
C ALA A 6 10.74 -6.17 0.38
N LEU A 7 10.34 -7.44 0.35
CA LEU A 7 8.94 -7.87 0.16
C LEU A 7 8.08 -7.59 1.39
N ASP A 8 8.58 -7.86 2.59
CA ASP A 8 7.87 -7.60 3.85
C ASP A 8 7.62 -6.10 4.02
N SER A 9 8.63 -5.29 3.71
CA SER A 9 8.51 -3.84 3.69
C SER A 9 7.56 -3.35 2.60
N ALA A 10 7.44 -4.03 1.46
CA ALA A 10 6.51 -3.68 0.39
C ALA A 10 5.05 -3.89 0.81
N VAL A 11 4.74 -5.02 1.45
CA VAL A 11 3.39 -5.31 1.98
C VAL A 11 3.04 -4.37 3.12
N ALA A 12 3.98 -4.12 4.04
CA ALA A 12 3.76 -3.18 5.15
C ALA A 12 3.43 -1.76 4.64
N ARG A 13 4.10 -1.29 3.57
CA ARG A 13 3.79 0.02 2.97
C ARG A 13 2.36 0.11 2.45
N GLU A 14 1.82 -0.96 1.87
CA GLU A 14 0.42 -1.00 1.44
C GLU A 14 -0.55 -0.93 2.61
N TYR A 15 -0.24 -1.58 3.74
CA TYR A 15 -1.03 -1.46 4.97
C TYR A 15 -1.09 0.00 5.48
N TYR A 16 0.06 0.66 5.59
CA TYR A 16 0.09 2.06 6.01
C TYR A 16 -0.61 2.98 5.01
N ALA A 17 -0.41 2.76 3.71
CA ALA A 17 -1.03 3.56 2.66
C ALA A 17 -2.56 3.42 2.61
N ILE A 18 -3.08 2.20 2.70
CA ILE A 18 -4.51 1.90 2.48
C ILE A 18 -5.31 1.98 3.77
N LEU A 19 -4.76 1.49 4.88
CA LEU A 19 -5.47 1.32 6.14
C LEU A 19 -4.99 2.29 7.23
N GLY A 20 -3.87 2.99 7.00
CA GLY A 20 -3.34 3.98 7.95
C GLY A 20 -2.89 3.39 9.28
N ARG A 21 -2.65 2.08 9.35
CA ARG A 21 -2.33 1.35 10.59
C ARG A 21 -1.23 0.32 10.39
N THR A 22 -0.63 -0.11 11.51
CA THR A 22 0.30 -1.24 11.54
C THR A 22 -0.39 -2.52 11.07
N PRO A 23 0.26 -3.34 10.24
CA PRO A 23 -0.26 -4.63 9.84
C PRO A 23 -0.41 -5.60 11.03
N ASP A 24 -1.49 -6.39 11.04
CA ASP A 24 -1.63 -7.50 12.01
C ASP A 24 -0.77 -8.69 11.57
N ALA A 25 -0.19 -9.42 12.52
CA ALA A 25 0.72 -10.53 12.23
C ALA A 25 0.10 -11.58 11.28
N THR A 26 -1.17 -11.95 11.44
CA THR A 26 -1.84 -12.95 10.60
C THR A 26 -2.07 -12.46 9.17
N GLY A 27 -2.55 -11.21 9.00
CA GLY A 27 -2.79 -10.64 7.69
C GLY A 27 -1.49 -10.42 6.92
N LEU A 28 -0.48 -9.90 7.62
CA LEU A 28 0.86 -9.68 7.10
C LEU A 28 1.46 -10.99 6.58
N GLN A 29 1.49 -12.05 7.41
CA GLN A 29 2.03 -13.35 6.99
C GLN A 29 1.32 -13.94 5.77
N GLY A 30 -0.01 -13.76 5.67
CA GLY A 30 -0.78 -14.22 4.52
C GLY A 30 -0.38 -13.51 3.22
N PHE A 31 -0.29 -12.18 3.25
CA PHE A 31 0.11 -11.38 2.09
C PHE A 31 1.60 -11.53 1.75
N GLU A 32 2.49 -11.59 2.74
CA GLU A 32 3.90 -11.89 2.54
C GLU A 32 4.09 -13.25 1.86
N ALA A 33 3.39 -14.29 2.32
CA ALA A 33 3.46 -15.60 1.69
C ALA A 33 2.96 -15.57 0.25
N GLN A 34 1.91 -14.79 -0.05
CA GLN A 34 1.40 -14.60 -1.41
C GLN A 34 2.43 -13.91 -2.31
N VAL A 35 3.05 -12.82 -1.83
CA VAL A 35 4.05 -12.06 -2.59
C VAL A 35 5.33 -12.87 -2.79
N LYS A 36 5.81 -13.58 -1.76
CA LYS A 36 6.98 -14.48 -1.82
C LYS A 36 6.79 -15.60 -2.85
N GLN A 37 5.61 -16.21 -2.91
CA GLN A 37 5.27 -17.24 -3.90
C GLN A 37 5.25 -16.69 -5.33
N ALA A 38 4.68 -15.50 -5.52
CA ALA A 38 4.64 -14.85 -6.82
C ALA A 38 6.04 -14.39 -7.29
N ALA A 39 6.86 -13.91 -6.37
CA ALA A 39 8.26 -13.57 -6.64
C ALA A 39 9.07 -14.79 -7.09
N ALA A 40 8.88 -15.94 -6.44
CA ALA A 40 9.55 -17.19 -6.81
C ALA A 40 9.17 -17.69 -8.22
N SER A 41 7.93 -17.45 -8.64
CA SER A 41 7.41 -17.95 -9.94
C SER A 41 7.53 -16.95 -11.08
N GLY A 42 7.54 -15.64 -10.79
CA GLY A 42 7.45 -14.57 -11.79
C GLY A 42 8.44 -13.43 -11.61
N GLY A 43 9.38 -13.53 -10.67
CA GLY A 43 10.38 -12.51 -10.38
C GLY A 43 9.75 -11.15 -10.02
N ALA A 44 10.35 -10.06 -10.52
CA ALA A 44 9.85 -8.70 -10.29
C ALA A 44 8.42 -8.48 -10.82
N ASN A 45 8.09 -9.06 -11.98
CA ASN A 45 6.75 -8.94 -12.56
C ASN A 45 5.70 -9.71 -11.75
N GLY A 46 6.06 -10.89 -11.23
CA GLY A 46 5.21 -11.64 -10.31
C GLY A 46 4.98 -10.89 -9.00
N THR A 47 6.04 -10.28 -8.47
CA THR A 47 5.99 -9.45 -7.26
C THR A 47 5.05 -8.26 -7.43
N PHE A 48 5.18 -7.51 -8.53
CA PHE A 48 4.34 -6.35 -8.82
C PHE A 48 2.86 -6.74 -8.93
N GLN A 49 2.56 -7.84 -9.64
CA GLN A 49 1.18 -8.34 -9.76
C GLN A 49 0.63 -8.79 -8.41
N ALA A 50 1.43 -9.43 -7.57
CA ALA A 50 1.00 -9.87 -6.24
C ALA A 50 0.69 -8.69 -5.33
N LEU A 51 1.53 -7.65 -5.30
CA LEU A 51 1.23 -6.42 -4.56
C LEU A 51 -0.08 -5.78 -5.07
N GLY A 52 -0.29 -5.73 -6.40
CA GLY A 52 -1.57 -5.26 -6.96
C GLY A 52 -2.78 -6.06 -6.46
N ASN A 53 -2.63 -7.37 -6.29
CA ASN A 53 -3.68 -8.21 -5.72
C ASN A 53 -3.88 -7.96 -4.21
N VAL A 54 -2.80 -7.73 -3.46
CA VAL A 54 -2.84 -7.35 -2.04
C VAL A 54 -3.59 -6.03 -1.86
N ALA A 55 -3.20 -4.98 -2.59
CA ALA A 55 -3.91 -3.70 -2.60
C ALA A 55 -5.40 -3.87 -2.94
N ASN A 56 -5.71 -4.65 -3.98
CA ASN A 56 -7.10 -4.88 -4.36
C ASN A 56 -7.88 -5.63 -3.25
N ALA A 57 -7.27 -6.62 -2.59
CA ALA A 57 -7.89 -7.34 -1.48
C ALA A 57 -8.18 -6.40 -0.29
N MET A 58 -7.26 -5.50 0.03
CA MET A 58 -7.45 -4.51 1.10
C MET A 58 -8.53 -3.50 0.74
N LEU A 59 -8.54 -2.95 -0.48
CA LEU A 59 -9.56 -2.01 -0.95
C LEU A 59 -10.97 -2.59 -0.97
N ASN A 60 -11.10 -3.90 -1.17
CA ASN A 60 -12.38 -4.62 -1.14
C ASN A 60 -12.71 -5.21 0.24
N SER A 61 -11.86 -4.99 1.25
CA SER A 61 -12.10 -5.47 2.61
C SER A 61 -13.23 -4.69 3.30
N SER A 62 -13.92 -5.34 4.23
CA SER A 62 -14.91 -4.69 5.09
C SER A 62 -14.31 -3.59 5.95
N GLU A 63 -13.04 -3.73 6.34
CA GLU A 63 -12.29 -2.73 7.11
C GLU A 63 -12.13 -1.43 6.32
N TYR A 64 -11.66 -1.52 5.09
CA TYR A 64 -11.53 -0.37 4.20
C TYR A 64 -12.90 0.25 3.91
N ALA A 65 -13.91 -0.56 3.59
CA ALA A 65 -15.26 -0.08 3.33
C ALA A 65 -15.89 0.66 4.53
N THR A 66 -15.56 0.26 5.77
CA THR A 66 -16.07 0.89 7.00
C THR A 66 -15.40 2.23 7.28
N THR A 67 -14.10 2.33 7.01
CA THR A 67 -13.30 3.52 7.31
C THR A 67 -13.33 4.57 6.18
N HIS A 68 -13.59 4.14 4.95
CA HIS A 68 -13.55 4.94 3.72
C HIS A 68 -14.92 5.01 3.02
N ALA A 69 -16.01 4.84 3.78
CA ALA A 69 -17.38 4.82 3.25
C ALA A 69 -17.75 6.15 2.55
N GLY A 70 -18.25 6.07 1.31
CA GLY A 70 -18.72 7.25 0.56
C GLY A 70 -17.60 8.18 0.06
N GLN A 71 -16.36 7.73 0.09
CA GLN A 71 -15.20 8.55 -0.28
C GLN A 71 -15.16 8.86 -1.77
N THR A 72 -14.88 10.12 -2.09
CA THR A 72 -14.67 10.58 -3.46
C THR A 72 -13.32 10.11 -3.99
N THR A 73 -13.12 10.17 -5.31
CA THR A 73 -11.81 9.89 -5.93
C THR A 73 -10.70 10.79 -5.37
N ALA A 74 -10.98 12.08 -5.18
CA ALA A 74 -10.02 13.01 -4.59
C ALA A 74 -9.70 12.65 -3.13
N GLY A 75 -10.73 12.30 -2.34
CA GLY A 75 -10.53 11.81 -0.99
C GLY A 75 -9.70 10.53 -0.97
N PHE A 76 -9.92 9.60 -1.90
CA PHE A 76 -9.14 8.36 -2.04
C PHE A 76 -7.67 8.64 -2.23
N VAL A 77 -7.33 9.50 -3.19
CA VAL A 77 -5.93 9.88 -3.43
C VAL A 77 -5.34 10.57 -2.19
N ASP A 78 -6.07 11.48 -1.55
CA ASP A 78 -5.59 12.16 -0.35
C ASP A 78 -5.30 11.18 0.81
N SER A 79 -6.19 10.21 1.06
CA SER A 79 -5.95 9.20 2.10
C SER A 79 -4.69 8.37 1.84
N LEU A 80 -4.41 8.04 0.58
CA LEU A 80 -3.18 7.33 0.22
C LEU A 80 -1.95 8.20 0.42
N TYR A 81 -2.03 9.49 0.10
CA TYR A 81 -0.94 10.44 0.35
C TYR A 81 -0.66 10.57 1.84
N VAL A 82 -1.70 10.71 2.66
CA VAL A 82 -1.54 10.80 4.11
C VAL A 82 -0.95 9.52 4.68
N GLY A 83 -1.46 8.36 4.27
CA GLY A 83 -1.00 7.05 4.76
C GLY A 83 0.40 6.67 4.27
N ALA A 84 0.74 6.98 3.01
CA ALA A 84 1.98 6.55 2.39
C ALA A 84 3.12 7.57 2.53
N LEU A 85 2.80 8.86 2.48
CA LEU A 85 3.76 9.96 2.39
C LEU A 85 3.74 10.88 3.62
N GLY A 86 2.75 10.72 4.50
CA GLY A 86 2.60 11.54 5.70
C GLY A 86 2.21 13.00 5.43
N ARG A 87 1.67 13.28 4.24
CA ARG A 87 1.23 14.63 3.82
C ARG A 87 -0.02 14.53 2.97
N HIS A 88 -0.74 15.64 2.83
CA HIS A 88 -1.89 15.72 1.92
C HIS A 88 -1.45 15.78 0.46
N ALA A 89 -2.33 15.37 -0.46
CA ALA A 89 -2.08 15.47 -1.89
C ALA A 89 -2.10 16.94 -2.35
N ASP A 90 -1.04 17.38 -3.02
CA ASP A 90 -1.05 18.67 -3.72
C ASP A 90 -2.04 18.64 -4.89
N ALA A 91 -2.49 19.82 -5.34
CA ALA A 91 -3.43 19.95 -6.45
C ALA A 91 -2.96 19.21 -7.73
N GLY A 92 -1.66 19.24 -8.03
CA GLY A 92 -1.10 18.52 -9.18
C GLY A 92 -1.12 16.99 -9.02
N GLY A 93 -0.78 16.49 -7.83
CA GLY A 93 -0.80 15.06 -7.53
C GLY A 93 -2.22 14.48 -7.52
N ALA A 94 -3.16 15.20 -6.89
CA ALA A 94 -4.57 14.83 -6.89
C ALA A 94 -5.16 14.80 -8.31
N ALA A 95 -4.85 15.80 -9.14
CA ALA A 95 -5.31 15.85 -10.53
C ALA A 95 -4.70 14.72 -11.37
N PHE A 96 -3.40 14.42 -11.20
CA PHE A 96 -2.73 13.34 -11.91
C PHE A 96 -3.39 11.98 -11.65
N PHE A 97 -3.57 11.61 -10.39
CA PHE A 97 -4.19 10.32 -10.05
C PHE A 97 -5.70 10.28 -10.37
N ALA A 98 -6.41 11.40 -10.27
CA ALA A 98 -7.79 11.49 -10.72
C ALA A 98 -7.91 11.25 -12.23
N ASP A 99 -7.00 11.79 -13.03
CA ASP A 99 -6.93 11.57 -14.47
C ASP A 99 -6.62 10.10 -14.80
N GLN A 100 -5.66 9.48 -14.11
CA GLN A 100 -5.37 8.05 -14.27
C GLN A 100 -6.62 7.18 -14.01
N LEU A 101 -7.33 7.45 -12.92
CA LEU A 101 -8.56 6.72 -12.58
C LEU A 101 -9.66 6.97 -13.62
N ALA A 102 -9.75 8.18 -14.18
CA ALA A 102 -10.68 8.51 -15.26
C ALA A 102 -10.33 7.77 -16.57
N HIS A 103 -9.05 7.53 -16.84
CA HIS A 103 -8.56 6.76 -17.99
C HIS A 103 -8.61 5.23 -17.78
N GLY A 104 -9.21 4.75 -16.68
CA GLY A 104 -9.44 3.33 -16.44
C GLY A 104 -8.30 2.61 -15.72
N ILE A 105 -7.31 3.34 -15.21
CA ILE A 105 -6.33 2.77 -14.27
C ILE A 105 -7.08 2.34 -13.00
N SER A 106 -6.70 1.18 -12.46
CA SER A 106 -7.36 0.64 -11.26
C SER A 106 -6.89 1.37 -10.01
N LYS A 107 -7.76 1.43 -8.98
CA LYS A 107 -7.38 1.96 -7.66
C LYS A 107 -6.19 1.21 -7.06
N ALA A 108 -6.09 -0.10 -7.28
CA ALA A 108 -4.96 -0.91 -6.82
C ALA A 108 -3.64 -0.48 -7.50
N ALA A 109 -3.67 -0.15 -8.79
CA ALA A 109 -2.48 0.36 -9.48
C ALA A 109 -2.04 1.72 -8.91
N VAL A 110 -2.99 2.63 -8.64
CA VAL A 110 -2.70 3.92 -7.98
C VAL A 110 -2.09 3.73 -6.59
N VAL A 111 -2.61 2.78 -5.81
CA VAL A 111 -2.03 2.42 -4.51
C VAL A 111 -0.60 1.96 -4.65
N LEU A 112 -0.30 1.09 -5.62
CA LEU A 112 1.07 0.62 -5.87
C LEU A 112 2.00 1.78 -6.22
N GLU A 113 1.57 2.67 -7.12
CA GLU A 113 2.37 3.81 -7.53
C GLU A 113 2.72 4.73 -6.36
N ILE A 114 1.76 4.99 -5.47
CA ILE A 114 1.97 5.86 -4.30
C ILE A 114 2.77 5.14 -3.21
N SER A 115 2.34 3.94 -2.81
CA SER A 115 2.94 3.19 -1.69
C SER A 115 4.35 2.69 -1.98
N GLN A 116 4.67 2.40 -3.24
CA GLN A 116 6.00 1.92 -3.63
C GLN A 116 6.93 3.03 -4.16
N SER A 117 6.43 4.26 -4.27
CA SER A 117 7.22 5.44 -4.62
C SER A 117 8.40 5.63 -3.66
N ALA A 118 9.51 6.17 -4.17
CA ALA A 118 10.70 6.51 -3.38
C ALA A 118 10.36 7.35 -2.13
N GLU A 119 9.39 8.25 -2.24
CA GLU A 119 8.96 9.10 -1.13
C GLU A 119 8.29 8.29 -0.02
N ALA A 120 7.44 7.31 -0.36
CA ALA A 120 6.82 6.40 0.59
C ALA A 120 7.86 5.47 1.24
N GLN A 121 8.87 5.02 0.49
CA GLN A 121 9.96 4.21 1.07
C GLN A 121 10.69 4.98 2.16
N VAL A 122 11.01 6.25 1.90
CA VAL A 122 11.69 7.13 2.87
C VAL A 122 10.80 7.45 4.06
N HIS A 123 9.51 7.71 3.85
CA HIS A 123 8.58 8.03 4.94
C HIS A 123 8.32 6.82 5.85
N LEU A 124 8.04 5.66 5.25
CA LEU A 124 7.54 4.50 5.96
C LEU A 124 8.65 3.61 6.52
N VAL A 125 9.90 3.71 6.06
CA VAL A 125 11.00 2.86 6.59
C VAL A 125 11.08 2.93 8.11
N GLY A 126 11.03 4.12 8.70
CA GLY A 126 11.08 4.28 10.15
C GLY A 126 9.80 3.80 10.87
N GLN A 127 8.63 3.89 10.24
CA GLN A 127 7.39 3.38 10.82
C GLN A 127 7.33 1.86 10.80
N ILE A 128 7.78 1.26 9.69
CA ILE A 128 7.87 -0.19 9.49
C ILE A 128 8.85 -0.77 10.49
N GLU A 129 10.06 -0.19 10.62
CA GLU A 129 11.03 -0.63 11.60
C GLU A 129 10.43 -0.61 13.02
N ASN A 130 9.79 0.47 13.44
CA ASN A 130 9.14 0.53 14.76
C ASN A 130 7.97 -0.44 14.92
N GLY A 131 7.15 -0.62 13.88
CA GLY A 131 6.01 -1.53 13.88
C GLY A 131 6.41 -2.99 14.02
N PHE A 132 7.44 -3.43 13.29
CA PHE A 132 7.96 -4.80 13.35
C PHE A 132 8.52 -5.18 14.72
N HIS A 133 9.07 -4.22 15.48
CA HIS A 133 9.53 -4.48 16.85
C HIS A 133 8.39 -4.76 17.84
N LEU A 134 7.15 -4.34 17.53
CA LEU A 134 5.99 -4.50 18.43
C LEU A 134 5.22 -5.81 18.19
N ILE A 135 5.40 -6.42 17.01
CA ILE A 135 4.73 -7.67 16.61
C ILE A 135 5.63 -8.91 16.76
N GLY A 136 6.92 -8.72 17.09
CA GLY A 136 7.93 -9.78 17.25
C GLY A 136 8.09 -10.30 18.68
#